data_AF-A0A7X0HVL4-F1
#
_entry.id   AF-A0A7X0HVL4-F1
#
_cell.length_a   1.000
_cell.length_b   1.000
_cell.length_c   1.000
_cell.angle_alpha   90.00
_cell.angle_beta   90.00
_cell.angle_gamma   90.00
#
_symmetry.space_group_name_H-M   'P 1'
#
loop_
_entity.id
_entity.type
_entity.pdbx_description
1 polymer ?
#
loop_
_entity_poly.entity_id
_entity_poly.type
_entity_poly.pdbx_seq_one_letter_code
_entity_poly.pdbx_strand_id
1 'polypeptide(L)' 'MIKSGDKQNFIYIPGLKFIPAGETPADAIERINRAEVEKEIADKKMLKQLQKEFPGREIIQCGSSWIIKAEE' A
#
# COMPACT_ATOMS: atom_id res chain seq x y z
N MET A 1 -9.14 19.70 3.73
CA MET A 1 -8.72 19.77 2.32
C MET A 1 -7.45 20.59 2.25
N ILE A 2 -6.32 19.98 1.90
CA ILE A 2 -5.05 20.68 1.69
C ILE A 2 -5.12 21.33 0.30
N LYS A 3 -4.90 22.65 0.18
CA LYS A 3 -4.90 23.36 -1.11
C LYS A 3 -3.50 23.33 -1.71
N SER A 4 -3.39 23.26 -3.04
CA SER A 4 -2.09 23.39 -3.71
C SER A 4 -1.44 24.73 -3.34
N GLY A 5 -0.24 24.69 -2.75
CA GLY A 5 0.49 25.86 -2.27
C GLY A 5 0.62 25.97 -0.74
N ASP A 6 -0.11 25.14 0.02
CA ASP A 6 0.07 25.05 1.48
C ASP A 6 1.47 24.52 1.84
N LYS A 7 2.21 25.29 2.65
CA LYS A 7 3.53 24.89 3.16
C LYS A 7 3.34 23.87 4.29
N GLN A 8 3.57 22.60 3.99
CA GLN A 8 3.64 21.54 5.01
C GLN A 8 5.08 21.37 5.50
N ASN A 9 5.26 21.40 6.81
CA ASN A 9 6.53 21.08 7.45
C ASN A 9 6.59 19.58 7.69
N PHE A 10 7.74 18.96 7.42
CA PHE A 10 7.97 17.54 7.68
C PHE A 10 9.22 17.38 8.56
N ILE A 11 9.16 16.43 9.48
CA ILE A 11 10.26 16.03 10.34
C ILE A 11 10.73 14.65 9.87
N TYR A 12 12.04 14.50 9.65
CA TYR A 12 12.62 13.19 9.38
C TYR A 12 12.90 12.48 10.70
N ILE A 13 12.31 11.29 10.87
CA ILE A 13 12.62 10.40 11.98
C ILE A 13 13.33 9.16 11.44
N PRO A 14 14.55 8.85 11.89
CA PRO A 14 15.23 7.60 11.54
C PRO A 14 14.34 6.38 11.83
N GLY A 15 14.11 5.53 10.83
CA GLY A 15 13.22 4.36 10.94
C GLY A 15 11.75 4.63 10.58
N LEU A 16 11.27 5.87 10.72
CA LEU A 16 9.87 6.25 10.44
C LEU A 16 9.69 7.15 9.20
N LYS A 17 10.79 7.54 8.55
CA LYS A 17 10.83 8.41 7.37
C LYS A 17 10.29 9.81 7.69
N PHE A 18 9.84 10.55 6.68
CA PHE A 18 9.30 11.89 6.82
C PHE A 18 7.86 11.83 7.35
N ILE A 19 7.62 12.50 8.48
CA ILE A 19 6.30 12.65 9.08
C ILE A 19 5.93 14.14 9.13
N PRO A 20 4.66 14.54 8.99
CA PRO A 20 4.26 15.93 9.10
C PRO A 20 4.59 16.49 10.50
N ALA A 21 5.10 17.72 10.55
CA ALA A 21 5.46 18.39 11.79
C ALA A 21 4.19 18.67 12.61
N GLY A 22 4.02 17.93 13.69
CA GLY A 22 2.82 17.92 14.53
C GLY A 22 2.19 16.54 14.70
N GLU A 23 2.55 15.57 13.87
CA GLU A 23 2.20 14.15 14.06
C GLU A 23 3.13 13.54 15.11
N THR A 24 2.59 12.81 16.09
CA THR A 24 3.45 12.08 17.04
C THR A 24 4.03 10.85 16.34
N PRO A 25 5.19 10.34 16.79
CA PRO A 25 5.74 9.10 16.25
C PRO A 25 4.76 7.92 16.33
N ALA A 26 3.90 7.89 17.35
CA ALA A 26 2.89 6.84 17.53
C ALA A 26 1.79 6.93 16.45
N ASP A 27 1.28 8.14 16.18
CA ASP A 27 0.32 8.38 15.09
C ASP A 27 0.90 8.00 13.72
N ALA A 28 2.19 8.33 13.50
CA ALA A 28 2.88 7.97 12.27
C ALA A 28 3.00 6.44 12.09
N ILE A 29 3.35 5.71 13.16
CA ILE A 29 3.40 4.24 13.15
C ILE A 29 2.02 3.66 12.86
N GLU A 30 0.98 4.14 13.54
CA GLU A 30 -0.38 3.65 13.34
C GLU A 30 -0.84 3.86 11.89
N ARG A 31 -0.57 5.03 11.32
CA ARG A 31 -0.87 5.34 9.92
C ARG A 31 -0.12 4.43 8.94
N ILE A 32 1.16 4.16 9.19
CA ILE A 32 1.97 3.25 8.36
C ILE A 32 1.38 1.83 8.42
N ASN A 33 1.17 1.29 9.63
CA ASN A 33 0.60 -0.04 9.83
C ASN A 33 -0.77 -0.17 9.16
N ARG A 34 -1.62 0.86 9.32
CA ARG A 34 -2.94 0.88 8.69
C ARG A 34 -2.83 0.86 7.16
N ALA A 35 -1.94 1.67 6.58
CA ALA A 35 -1.72 1.69 5.15
C ALA A 35 -1.21 0.34 4.61
N GLU A 36 -0.35 -0.36 5.37
CA GLU A 36 0.11 -1.71 5.02
C GLU A 36 -1.02 -2.74 5.07
N VAL A 37 -1.85 -2.70 6.12
CA VAL A 37 -3.04 -3.57 6.24
C VAL A 37 -4.03 -3.31 5.09
N GLU A 38 -4.31 -2.05 4.78
CA GLU A 38 -5.19 -1.69 3.66
C GLU A 38 -4.64 -2.17 2.31
N LYS A 39 -3.32 -2.06 2.11
CA LYS A 39 -2.66 -2.60 0.92
C LYS A 39 -2.82 -4.11 0.84
N GLU A 40 -2.59 -4.84 1.92
CA GLU A 40 -2.75 -6.30 1.95
C GLU A 40 -4.20 -6.73 1.66
N ILE A 41 -5.18 -6.02 2.20
CA ILE A 41 -6.60 -6.27 1.92
C ILE A 41 -6.89 -6.04 0.42
N ALA A 42 -6.37 -4.97 -0.16
CA ALA A 42 -6.53 -4.67 -1.58
C ALA A 42 -5.89 -5.75 -2.46
N ASP A 43 -4.68 -6.20 -2.14
CA ASP A 43 -3.98 -7.28 -2.84
C ASP A 43 -4.76 -8.60 -2.76
N LYS A 44 -5.27 -8.97 -1.57
CA LYS A 44 -6.13 -10.16 -1.39
C LYS A 44 -7.42 -10.07 -2.22
N LYS A 45 -8.02 -8.88 -2.30
CA LYS A 45 -9.23 -8.66 -3.12
C LYS A 45 -8.92 -8.81 -4.60
N MET A 46 -7.80 -8.26 -5.06
CA MET A 46 -7.36 -8.43 -6.45
C MET A 46 -7.06 -9.87 -6.79
N LEU A 47 -6.34 -10.59 -5.92
CA LEU A 47 -6.08 -12.02 -6.12
C LEU A 47 -7.38 -12.82 -6.30
N LYS A 48 -8.38 -12.59 -5.44
CA LYS A 48 -9.70 -13.24 -5.59
C LYS A 48 -10.38 -12.90 -6.91
N GLN A 49 -10.27 -11.66 -7.37
CA GLN A 49 -10.83 -11.24 -8.65
C GLN A 49 -10.12 -11.92 -9.82
N LEU A 50 -8.79 -11.96 -9.80
CA LEU A 50 -7.97 -12.61 -10.82
C LEU A 50 -8.22 -14.12 -10.86
N GLN A 51 -8.35 -14.78 -9.71
CA GLN A 51 -8.70 -16.21 -9.63
C GLN A 51 -10.08 -16.50 -10.20
N LYS A 52 -11.03 -15.56 -10.07
CA LYS A 52 -12.37 -15.69 -10.65
C LYS A 52 -12.37 -15.46 -12.16
N GLU A 53 -11.56 -14.53 -12.65
CA GLU A 53 -11.45 -14.20 -14.08
C GLU A 53 -10.62 -15.24 -14.85
N PHE A 54 -9.60 -15.81 -14.21
CA PHE A 54 -8.69 -16.82 -14.75
C PHE A 54 -8.69 -18.08 -13.88
N PRO A 55 -9.80 -18.83 -13.84
CA PRO A 55 -9.87 -20.05 -13.05
C PRO A 55 -8.85 -21.08 -13.56
N GLY A 56 -8.12 -21.70 -12.64
CA GLY A 56 -7.11 -22.73 -12.95
C GLY A 56 -5.74 -22.20 -13.35
N ARG A 57 -5.57 -20.90 -13.56
CA ARG A 57 -4.26 -20.31 -13.92
C ARG A 57 -3.42 -19.98 -12.69
N GLU A 58 -2.12 -20.13 -12.83
CA GLU A 58 -1.15 -19.73 -11.81
C GLU A 58 -1.01 -18.19 -11.80
N ILE A 59 -1.37 -17.58 -10.68
CA ILE A 59 -1.31 -16.13 -10.46
C ILE A 59 -0.18 -15.85 -9.46
N ILE A 60 0.83 -15.11 -9.89
CA ILE A 60 2.02 -14.79 -9.09
C ILE A 60 2.06 -13.28 -8.83
N GLN A 61 2.24 -12.90 -7.58
CA GLN A 61 2.46 -11.50 -7.21
C GLN A 61 3.93 -11.14 -7.42
N CYS A 62 4.21 -10.07 -8.17
CA CYS A 62 5.54 -9.56 -8.43
C CYS A 62 5.58 -8.07 -8.06
N GLY A 63 5.96 -7.77 -6.81
CA GLY A 63 5.96 -6.40 -6.28
C GLY A 63 4.55 -5.81 -6.24
N SER A 64 4.30 -4.79 -7.07
CA SER A 64 2.99 -4.13 -7.20
C SER A 64 2.16 -4.66 -8.38
N SER A 65 2.62 -5.70 -9.06
CA SER A 65 2.00 -6.25 -10.28
C SER A 65 1.64 -7.72 -10.09
N TRP A 66 0.66 -8.18 -10.87
CA TRP A 66 0.20 -9.57 -10.88
C TRP A 66 0.51 -10.19 -12.24
N ILE A 67 1.15 -11.36 -12.23
CA ILE A 67 1.49 -12.12 -13.43
C ILE A 67 0.55 -13.32 -13.50
N ILE A 68 -0.17 -13.47 -14.60
CA ILE A 68 -1.01 -14.63 -14.89
C ILE A 68 -0.27 -15.49 -15.90
N LYS A 69 0.11 -16.71 -15.54
CA LYS A 69 0.69 -17.65 -16.51
C LYS A 69 -0.40 -18.14 -17.46
N ALA A 70 -0.16 -18.03 -18.76
CA ALA A 70 -0.93 -18.75 -19.76
C ALA A 70 -0.42 -20.20 -19.80
N GLU A 71 -1.33 -21.18 -19.73
CA GLU A 71 -1.00 -22.55 -20.13
C GLU A 71 -0.74 -22.55 -21.65
N GLU A 72 0.41 -23.10 -22.06
CA GLU A 72 0.69 -23.51 -23.44
C GLU A 72 -0.09 -24.79 -23.79
#